data_AF-A0A397VAX4-F1
#
_entry.id   AF-A0A397VAX4-F1
#
_cell.length_a   1.000
_cell.length_b   1.000
_cell.length_c   1.000
_cell.angle_alpha   90.00
_cell.angle_beta   90.00
_cell.angle_gamma   90.00
#
_symmetry.space_group_name_H-M   'P 1'
#
loop_
_entity.id
_entity.type
_entity.pdbx_description
1 polymer ?
#
loop_
_entity_poly.entity_id
_entity_poly.type
_entity_poly.pdbx_seq_one_letter_code
_entity_poly.pdbx_strand_id
1 'polypeptide(L)'
;MSIWVWLNLLVYCKTEGSTSITLLCYLFVFLILCPFNILCKNERMRFIRCFQRVIFSGFDSDVYFCDKILADIMTSYAKVFGDLYVTMCILFIYNEGPIGDKYYSYVIAPLFTSIPYFIRFKQCIAVYLHSKDPKNTGREHLFNALKYCSAFPVISYWITPSTIFNLWIISVAVNSIYSFYWDVAMDWKLSFFTPPGFKLRLRFEKSIYYIAIILTFCFDLHGH
;
A
#
# COMPACT_ATOMS: atom_id res chain seq x y z
N MET A 1 19.82 -14.65 -20.27
CA MET A 1 19.01 -13.73 -21.10
C MET A 1 17.86 -14.55 -21.64
N SER A 2 16.76 -14.61 -20.88
CA SER A 2 15.76 -15.67 -20.95
C SER A 2 14.73 -15.40 -22.05
N ILE A 3 14.21 -16.50 -22.61
CA ILE A 3 13.15 -16.62 -23.63
C ILE A 3 11.91 -15.76 -23.36
N TRP A 4 11.75 -15.35 -22.10
CA TRP A 4 10.76 -14.40 -21.58
C TRP A 4 10.85 -12.99 -22.19
N VAL A 5 12.06 -12.50 -22.52
CA VAL A 5 12.26 -11.19 -23.15
C VAL A 5 11.76 -11.21 -24.61
N TRP A 6 12.00 -12.32 -25.32
CA TRP A 6 11.55 -12.50 -26.70
C TRP A 6 10.03 -12.71 -26.80
N LEU A 7 9.43 -13.41 -25.84
CA LEU A 7 7.97 -13.54 -25.74
C LEU A 7 7.28 -12.21 -25.45
N ASN A 8 7.86 -11.33 -24.62
CA ASN A 8 7.33 -10.00 -24.38
C ASN A 8 7.49 -9.07 -25.60
N LEU A 9 8.57 -9.22 -26.38
CA LEU A 9 8.77 -8.51 -27.65
C LEU A 9 7.75 -8.91 -28.75
N LEU A 10 7.19 -10.11 -28.67
CA LEU A 10 6.10 -10.54 -29.57
C LEU A 10 4.74 -9.99 -29.13
N VAL A 11 4.50 -9.89 -27.81
CA VAL A 11 3.33 -9.19 -27.24
C VAL A 11 3.40 -7.67 -27.51
N TYR A 12 4.62 -7.12 -27.54
CA TYR A 12 4.95 -5.72 -27.83
C TYR A 12 4.50 -5.25 -29.23
N CYS A 13 4.45 -6.14 -30.24
CA CYS A 13 3.98 -5.78 -31.59
C CYS A 13 2.46 -5.61 -31.71
N LYS A 14 1.66 -5.92 -30.67
CA LYS A 14 0.21 -6.03 -30.80
C LYS A 14 -0.61 -4.85 -30.25
N THR A 15 0.01 -3.85 -29.61
CA THR A 15 -0.71 -2.75 -28.94
C THR A 15 -0.15 -1.37 -29.29
N GLU A 16 -0.49 -0.86 -30.47
CA GLU A 16 -0.13 0.50 -30.90
C GLU A 16 -0.93 1.56 -30.11
N GLY A 17 -0.31 2.20 -29.12
CA GLY A 17 -0.87 3.39 -28.45
C GLY A 17 -0.34 3.68 -27.04
N SER A 18 -0.04 2.66 -26.23
CA SER A 18 0.38 2.81 -24.82
C SER A 18 1.80 2.28 -24.53
N THR A 19 2.57 2.01 -25.59
CA THR A 19 3.82 1.21 -25.54
C THR A 19 4.95 1.86 -24.75
N SER A 20 5.06 3.19 -24.74
CA SER A 20 6.17 3.90 -24.11
C SER A 20 6.15 3.79 -22.58
N ILE A 21 4.98 3.89 -21.95
CA ILE A 21 4.84 3.82 -20.49
C ILE A 21 5.16 2.41 -20.00
N THR A 22 4.62 1.39 -20.66
CA THR A 22 4.88 -0.01 -20.29
C THR A 22 6.35 -0.37 -20.47
N LEU A 23 6.98 0.09 -21.56
CA LEU A 23 8.41 -0.12 -21.79
C LEU A 23 9.29 0.57 -20.72
N LEU A 24 8.93 1.80 -20.34
CA LEU A 24 9.59 2.52 -19.25
C LEU A 24 9.46 1.78 -17.92
N CYS A 25 8.28 1.24 -17.60
CA CYS A 25 8.08 0.43 -16.40
C CYS A 25 8.97 -0.83 -16.41
N TYR A 26 9.04 -1.55 -17.53
CA TYR A 26 9.91 -2.73 -17.65
C TYR A 26 11.40 -2.38 -17.54
N LEU A 27 11.83 -1.29 -18.17
CA LEU A 27 13.20 -0.78 -18.05
C LEU A 27 13.51 -0.43 -16.59
N PHE A 28 12.61 0.25 -15.90
CA PHE A 28 12.79 0.63 -14.51
C PHE A 28 12.90 -0.59 -13.57
N VAL A 29 12.02 -1.58 -13.73
CA VAL A 29 12.09 -2.85 -12.99
C VAL A 29 13.40 -3.58 -13.27
N PHE A 30 13.82 -3.66 -14.55
CA PHE A 30 15.08 -4.27 -14.92
C PHE A 30 16.26 -3.57 -14.26
N LEU A 31 16.30 -2.23 -14.29
CA LEU A 31 17.34 -1.43 -13.65
C LEU A 31 17.38 -1.65 -12.14
N ILE A 32 16.23 -1.78 -11.48
CA ILE A 32 16.15 -2.10 -10.04
C ILE A 32 16.74 -3.48 -9.73
N LEU A 33 16.35 -4.50 -10.50
CA LEU A 33 16.77 -5.90 -10.28
C LEU A 33 18.18 -6.22 -10.81
N CYS A 34 18.77 -5.30 -11.59
CA CYS A 34 20.05 -5.49 -12.24
C CYS A 34 21.19 -5.70 -11.23
N PRO A 35 21.88 -6.88 -11.25
CA PRO A 35 22.96 -7.20 -10.31
C PRO A 35 24.30 -6.54 -10.67
N PHE A 36 24.42 -5.98 -11.88
CA PHE A 36 25.64 -5.35 -12.39
C PHE A 36 25.94 -4.03 -11.67
N ASN A 37 27.22 -3.62 -11.63
CA ASN A 37 27.66 -2.36 -11.00
C ASN A 37 27.38 -1.12 -11.86
N ILE A 38 26.18 -1.06 -12.43
CA ILE A 38 25.66 0.06 -13.20
C ILE A 38 24.75 0.85 -12.24
N LEU A 39 24.58 2.17 -12.35
CA LEU A 39 23.56 2.98 -11.63
C LEU A 39 23.42 2.76 -10.10
N CYS A 40 24.45 3.07 -9.30
CA CYS A 40 24.35 3.07 -7.82
C CYS A 40 23.91 1.72 -7.21
N LYS A 41 24.64 0.64 -7.51
CA LYS A 41 24.39 -0.74 -7.03
C LYS A 41 24.08 -0.85 -5.54
N ASN A 42 24.80 -0.11 -4.70
CA ASN A 42 24.64 -0.19 -3.24
C ASN A 42 23.22 0.20 -2.80
N GLU A 43 22.66 1.27 -3.36
CA GLU A 43 21.32 1.73 -3.01
C GLU A 43 20.24 0.77 -3.50
N ARG A 44 20.41 0.21 -4.70
CA ARG A 44 19.49 -0.83 -5.19
C ARG A 44 19.48 -2.07 -4.31
N MET A 45 20.65 -2.56 -3.90
CA MET A 45 20.73 -3.72 -3.01
C MET A 45 20.13 -3.43 -1.63
N ARG A 46 20.30 -2.20 -1.11
CA ARG A 46 19.62 -1.76 0.11
C ARG A 46 18.11 -1.73 -0.06
N PHE A 47 17.61 -1.19 -1.18
CA PHE A 47 16.19 -1.20 -1.52
C PHE A 47 15.63 -2.61 -1.62
N ILE A 48 16.29 -3.52 -2.36
CA ILE A 48 15.86 -4.92 -2.49
C ILE A 48 15.82 -5.62 -1.12
N ARG A 49 16.83 -5.43 -0.27
CA ARG A 49 16.84 -5.99 1.09
C ARG A 49 15.71 -5.43 1.96
N CYS A 50 15.44 -4.13 1.85
CA CYS A 50 14.31 -3.47 2.51
C CYS A 50 12.99 -4.09 2.05
N PHE A 51 12.79 -4.20 0.74
CA PHE A 51 11.61 -4.80 0.14
C PHE A 51 11.41 -6.25 0.59
N GLN A 52 12.46 -7.08 0.53
CA GLN A 52 12.42 -8.46 1.01
C GLN A 52 12.04 -8.53 2.49
N ARG A 53 12.64 -7.70 3.35
CA ARG A 53 12.29 -7.67 4.78
C ARG A 53 10.85 -7.22 5.01
N VAL A 54 10.34 -6.25 4.24
CA VAL A 54 8.94 -5.80 4.36
C VAL A 54 7.96 -6.91 3.99
N ILE A 55 8.21 -7.65 2.91
CA ILE A 55 7.33 -8.75 2.47
C ILE A 55 7.41 -9.94 3.43
N PHE A 56 8.62 -10.38 3.77
CA PHE A 56 8.87 -11.64 4.47
C PHE A 56 9.04 -11.52 5.99
N SER A 57 8.92 -10.32 6.56
CA SER A 57 8.97 -10.10 8.01
C SER A 57 7.87 -10.85 8.76
N GLY A 58 8.24 -11.51 9.86
CA GLY A 58 7.32 -12.10 10.83
C GLY A 58 6.89 -11.11 11.91
N PHE A 59 6.02 -11.56 12.82
CA PHE A 59 5.56 -10.76 13.96
C PHE A 59 6.64 -10.48 15.01
N ASP A 60 7.75 -11.22 15.00
CA ASP A 60 8.86 -11.06 15.95
C ASP A 60 10.08 -10.35 15.33
N SER A 61 9.91 -9.71 14.17
CA SER A 61 11.03 -9.07 13.48
C SER A 61 11.18 -7.59 13.82
N ASP A 62 12.43 -7.11 13.80
CA ASP A 62 12.74 -5.69 13.91
C ASP A 62 12.20 -4.91 12.70
N VAL A 63 11.49 -3.81 12.98
CA VAL A 63 10.91 -2.94 11.96
C VAL A 63 11.67 -1.62 11.91
N TYR A 64 12.49 -1.46 10.87
CA TYR A 64 13.26 -0.23 10.66
C TYR A 64 12.38 0.89 10.08
N PHE A 65 12.85 2.13 10.21
CA PHE A 65 12.14 3.30 9.68
C PHE A 65 11.90 3.21 8.15
N CYS A 66 12.90 2.73 7.41
CA CYS A 66 12.79 2.54 5.96
C CYS A 66 11.71 1.52 5.58
N ASP A 67 11.56 0.46 6.40
CA ASP A 67 10.56 -0.59 6.18
C ASP A 67 9.15 -0.03 6.39
N LYS A 68 8.98 0.92 7.32
CA LYS A 68 7.70 1.64 7.53
C LYS A 68 7.38 2.52 6.31
N ILE A 69 8.31 3.36 5.85
CA ILE A 69 8.09 4.21 4.67
C ILE A 69 7.70 3.36 3.47
N LEU A 70 8.45 2.28 3.19
CA LEU A 70 8.17 1.42 2.06
C LEU A 70 6.76 0.81 2.15
N ALA A 71 6.34 0.37 3.34
CA ALA A 71 5.00 -0.18 3.52
C ALA A 71 3.88 0.88 3.41
N ASP A 72 4.11 2.16 3.79
CA ASP A 72 3.14 3.25 3.53
C ASP A 72 2.98 3.51 2.03
N ILE A 73 4.10 3.52 1.30
CA ILE A 73 4.09 3.65 -0.16
C ILE A 73 3.28 2.50 -0.76
N MET A 74 3.56 1.25 -0.36
CA MET A 74 2.80 0.09 -0.83
C MET A 74 1.30 0.20 -0.54
N THR A 75 0.93 0.72 0.64
CA THR A 75 -0.48 0.89 1.03
C THR A 75 -1.17 1.96 0.17
N SER A 76 -0.46 3.03 -0.19
CA SER A 76 -0.95 4.05 -1.13
C SER A 76 -1.19 3.48 -2.53
N TYR A 77 -0.46 2.43 -2.91
CA TYR A 77 -0.61 1.73 -4.17
C TYR A 77 -1.43 0.43 -4.07
N ALA A 78 -2.20 0.21 -3.01
CA ALA A 78 -2.89 -1.07 -2.78
C ALA A 78 -3.78 -1.50 -3.95
N LYS A 79 -4.56 -0.57 -4.54
CA LYS A 79 -5.39 -0.87 -5.72
C LYS A 79 -4.57 -1.35 -6.92
N VAL A 80 -3.36 -0.81 -7.11
CA VAL A 80 -2.45 -1.20 -8.19
C VAL A 80 -2.05 -2.67 -8.08
N PHE A 81 -1.92 -3.22 -6.87
CA PHE A 81 -1.64 -4.66 -6.71
C PHE A 81 -2.80 -5.53 -7.23
N GLY A 82 -4.05 -5.15 -6.96
CA GLY A 82 -5.22 -5.83 -7.50
C GLY A 82 -5.31 -5.73 -9.02
N ASP A 83 -5.12 -4.52 -9.57
CA ASP A 83 -5.18 -4.27 -11.01
C ASP A 83 -4.03 -4.97 -11.76
N LEU A 84 -2.83 -5.04 -11.16
CA LEU A 84 -1.69 -5.77 -11.70
C LEU A 84 -2.01 -7.27 -11.82
N TYR A 85 -2.64 -7.86 -10.82
CA TYR A 85 -3.07 -9.25 -10.87
C TYR A 85 -4.06 -9.50 -12.02
N VAL A 86 -5.11 -8.68 -12.13
CA VAL A 86 -6.10 -8.79 -13.22
C VAL A 86 -5.42 -8.64 -14.59
N THR A 87 -4.50 -7.67 -14.71
CA THR A 87 -3.74 -7.44 -15.94
C THR A 87 -2.89 -8.66 -16.31
N MET A 88 -2.23 -9.30 -15.33
CA MET A 88 -1.45 -10.52 -15.55
C MET A 88 -2.35 -11.69 -16.00
N CYS A 89 -3.55 -11.83 -15.44
CA CYS A 89 -4.51 -12.83 -15.90
C CYS A 89 -4.92 -12.59 -17.36
N ILE A 90 -5.23 -11.34 -17.72
CA ILE A 90 -5.61 -10.97 -19.10
C ILE A 90 -4.44 -11.21 -20.07
N LEU A 91 -3.19 -10.96 -19.67
CA LEU A 91 -2.05 -11.10 -20.59
C LEU A 91 -1.56 -12.54 -20.75
N PHE A 92 -1.59 -13.34 -19.68
CA PHE A 92 -0.94 -14.66 -19.66
C PHE A 92 -1.89 -15.85 -19.63
N ILE A 93 -3.13 -15.67 -19.15
CA ILE A 93 -4.11 -16.76 -18.96
C ILE A 93 -5.22 -16.73 -20.04
N TYR A 94 -5.40 -15.59 -20.72
CA TYR A 94 -6.53 -15.29 -21.61
C TYR A 94 -6.58 -16.02 -22.97
N ASN A 95 -5.62 -16.89 -23.30
CA ASN A 95 -5.56 -17.46 -24.65
C ASN A 95 -6.53 -18.63 -24.95
N GLU A 96 -7.33 -19.15 -23.99
CA GLU A 96 -8.00 -20.46 -24.15
C GLU A 96 -9.46 -20.56 -23.62
N GLY A 97 -10.32 -19.52 -23.62
CA GLY A 97 -11.75 -19.78 -23.30
C GLY A 97 -12.65 -18.60 -22.94
N PRO A 98 -13.98 -18.83 -22.83
CA PRO A 98 -14.97 -17.78 -22.68
C PRO A 98 -14.93 -17.18 -21.27
N ILE A 99 -14.68 -15.87 -21.23
CA ILE A 99 -14.90 -14.90 -20.15
C ILE A 99 -14.35 -15.32 -18.78
N GLY A 100 -13.32 -14.57 -18.36
CA GLY A 100 -12.71 -14.64 -17.05
C GLY A 100 -13.68 -15.03 -15.94
N ASP A 101 -13.33 -16.13 -15.28
CA ASP A 101 -14.04 -16.61 -14.12
C ASP A 101 -14.18 -15.45 -13.14
N LYS A 102 -15.42 -15.02 -12.92
CA LYS A 102 -15.80 -14.00 -11.91
C LYS A 102 -15.02 -14.23 -10.60
N TYR A 103 -14.77 -15.49 -10.27
CA TYR A 103 -13.95 -15.92 -9.15
C TYR A 103 -12.59 -15.22 -9.04
N TYR A 104 -11.80 -15.11 -10.12
CA TYR A 104 -10.47 -14.50 -10.06
C TYR A 104 -10.52 -13.00 -9.79
N SER A 105 -11.47 -12.28 -10.38
CA SER A 105 -11.66 -10.85 -10.17
C SER A 105 -12.29 -10.50 -8.83
N TYR A 106 -13.24 -11.30 -8.33
CA TYR A 106 -13.95 -11.04 -7.07
C TYR A 106 -13.23 -11.59 -5.83
N VAL A 107 -12.37 -12.59 -5.99
CA VAL A 107 -11.65 -13.21 -4.85
C VAL A 107 -10.18 -12.83 -4.86
N ILE A 108 -9.47 -13.05 -5.97
CA ILE A 108 -8.01 -12.94 -5.96
C ILE A 108 -7.53 -11.48 -6.05
N ALA A 109 -8.16 -10.63 -6.88
CA ALA A 109 -7.77 -9.22 -6.95
C ALA A 109 -7.93 -8.47 -5.60
N PRO A 110 -9.01 -8.68 -4.82
CA PRO A 110 -9.12 -8.14 -3.46
C PRO A 110 -8.08 -8.71 -2.50
N LEU A 111 -7.71 -9.99 -2.59
CA LEU A 111 -6.62 -10.56 -1.80
C LEU A 111 -5.29 -9.86 -2.08
N PHE A 112 -4.96 -9.60 -3.35
CA PHE A 112 -3.77 -8.83 -3.72
C PHE A 112 -3.82 -7.39 -3.20
N THR A 113 -5.00 -6.76 -3.28
CA THR A 113 -5.24 -5.41 -2.73
C THR A 113 -5.05 -5.38 -1.20
N SER A 114 -5.31 -6.50 -0.50
CA SER A 114 -5.16 -6.60 0.95
C SER A 114 -3.71 -6.75 1.44
N ILE A 115 -2.78 -7.15 0.56
CA ILE A 115 -1.38 -7.46 0.93
C ILE A 115 -0.69 -6.28 1.65
N PRO A 116 -0.72 -5.03 1.13
CA PRO A 116 -0.05 -3.91 1.79
C PRO A 116 -0.60 -3.60 3.19
N TYR A 117 -1.93 -3.67 3.35
CA TYR A 117 -2.60 -3.48 4.65
C TYR A 117 -2.18 -4.55 5.66
N PHE A 118 -2.07 -5.81 5.22
CA PHE A 118 -1.60 -6.90 6.07
C PHE A 118 -0.13 -6.74 6.49
N ILE A 119 0.73 -6.31 5.58
CA ILE A 119 2.14 -5.99 5.89
C ILE A 119 2.21 -4.92 6.98
N ARG A 120 1.45 -3.83 6.83
CA ARG A 120 1.41 -2.76 7.82
C ARG A 120 0.85 -3.21 9.16
N PHE A 121 -0.20 -4.01 9.14
CA PHE A 121 -0.75 -4.64 10.34
C PHE A 121 0.34 -5.46 11.07
N LYS A 122 1.03 -6.37 10.37
CA LYS A 122 2.12 -7.18 10.96
C LYS A 122 3.22 -6.31 11.58
N GLN A 123 3.68 -5.29 10.85
CA GLN A 123 4.73 -4.39 11.34
C GLN A 123 4.31 -3.65 12.60
N CYS A 124 3.06 -3.17 12.65
CA CYS A 124 2.53 -2.47 13.81
C CYS A 124 2.44 -3.40 15.04
N ILE A 125 2.00 -4.64 14.84
CA ILE A 125 2.00 -5.65 15.91
C ILE A 125 3.43 -5.99 16.35
N ALA A 126 4.36 -6.19 15.42
CA ALA A 126 5.75 -6.51 15.76
C ALA A 126 6.40 -5.42 16.63
N VAL A 127 6.22 -4.15 16.26
CA VAL A 127 6.75 -3.02 17.07
C VAL A 127 6.08 -2.97 18.44
N TYR A 128 4.77 -3.23 18.53
CA TYR A 128 4.07 -3.28 19.81
C TYR A 128 4.64 -4.40 20.72
N LEU A 129 4.85 -5.60 20.18
CA LEU A 129 5.41 -6.73 20.94
C LEU A 129 6.84 -6.47 21.42
N HIS A 130 7.63 -5.74 20.64
CA HIS A 130 9.00 -5.34 21.01
C HIS A 130 9.08 -4.10 21.92
N SER A 131 7.95 -3.42 22.19
CA SER A 131 7.91 -2.24 23.04
C SER A 131 7.98 -2.65 24.52
N LYS A 132 9.20 -2.70 25.07
CA LYS A 132 9.48 -3.14 26.45
C LYS A 132 9.47 -2.02 27.49
N ASP A 133 9.27 -0.76 27.09
CA ASP A 133 9.32 0.39 28.00
C ASP A 133 8.01 0.49 28.83
N PRO A 134 8.07 0.38 30.18
CA PRO A 134 6.89 0.53 31.04
C PRO A 134 6.24 1.91 30.96
N LYS A 135 6.99 2.96 30.60
CA LYS A 135 6.48 4.33 30.44
C LYS A 135 5.94 4.58 29.04
N ASN A 136 6.41 3.82 28.05
CA ASN A 136 5.92 3.89 26.68
C ASN A 136 5.52 2.50 26.18
N THR A 137 4.31 2.09 26.58
CA THR A 137 3.71 0.78 26.27
C THR A 137 3.55 0.48 24.78
N GLY A 138 3.83 1.43 23.88
CA GLY A 138 3.71 1.24 22.43
C GLY A 138 2.28 1.04 21.94
N ARG A 139 1.27 1.38 22.77
CA ARG A 139 -0.16 1.22 22.45
C ARG A 139 -0.56 1.97 21.17
N GLU A 140 0.14 3.04 20.83
CA GLU A 140 -0.02 3.72 19.55
C GLU A 140 0.17 2.75 18.37
N HIS A 141 1.11 1.81 18.45
CA HIS A 141 1.31 0.82 17.40
C HIS A 141 0.16 -0.18 17.31
N LEU A 142 -0.46 -0.55 18.44
CA LEU A 142 -1.66 -1.38 18.44
C LEU A 142 -2.85 -0.66 17.79
N PHE A 143 -3.06 0.62 18.11
CA PHE A 143 -4.10 1.41 17.44
C PHE A 143 -3.83 1.56 15.94
N ASN A 144 -2.57 1.75 15.54
CA ASN A 144 -2.20 1.77 14.13
C ASN A 144 -2.46 0.43 13.44
N ALA A 145 -2.21 -0.69 14.12
CA ALA A 145 -2.56 -2.02 13.61
C ALA A 145 -4.07 -2.14 13.38
N LEU A 146 -4.88 -1.67 14.33
CA LEU A 146 -6.34 -1.64 14.18
C LEU A 146 -6.81 -0.76 13.01
N LYS A 147 -6.13 0.37 12.75
CA LYS A 147 -6.39 1.22 11.58
C LYS A 147 -6.20 0.45 10.28
N TYR A 148 -5.09 -0.27 10.13
CA TYR A 148 -4.88 -1.08 8.92
C TYR A 148 -5.81 -2.31 8.86
N CYS A 149 -6.22 -2.84 10.00
CA CYS A 149 -7.18 -3.94 10.09
C CYS A 149 -8.60 -3.52 9.63
N SER A 150 -9.02 -2.27 9.86
CA SER A 150 -10.34 -1.79 9.43
C SER A 150 -10.54 -1.74 7.92
N ALA A 151 -9.46 -1.87 7.13
CA ALA A 151 -9.54 -1.97 5.68
C ALA A 151 -10.03 -3.34 5.19
N PHE A 152 -9.83 -4.43 5.96
CA PHE A 152 -10.18 -5.77 5.50
C PHE A 152 -11.69 -5.97 5.25
N PRO A 153 -12.61 -5.51 6.11
CA PRO A 153 -14.05 -5.59 5.83
C PRO A 153 -14.50 -4.77 4.62
N VAL A 154 -13.79 -3.68 4.31
CA VAL A 154 -14.03 -2.87 3.10
C VAL A 154 -13.65 -3.65 1.85
N ILE A 155 -12.50 -4.34 1.90
CA ILE A 155 -11.96 -5.13 0.79
C ILE A 155 -12.77 -6.43 0.58
N SER A 156 -13.24 -7.06 1.66
CA SER A 156 -13.96 -8.35 1.57
C SER A 156 -15.34 -8.25 0.90
N TYR A 157 -15.90 -7.05 0.76
CA TYR A 157 -17.18 -6.84 0.07
C TYR A 157 -17.14 -7.30 -1.40
N TRP A 158 -15.99 -7.17 -2.06
CA TRP A 158 -15.80 -7.66 -3.42
C TRP A 158 -15.95 -9.18 -3.54
N ILE A 159 -15.74 -9.92 -2.44
CA ILE A 159 -15.84 -11.38 -2.38
C ILE A 159 -17.29 -11.82 -2.19
N THR A 160 -18.07 -11.10 -1.36
CA THR A 160 -19.45 -11.49 -1.00
C THR A 160 -20.44 -10.31 -1.08
N PRO A 161 -20.75 -9.81 -2.30
CA PRO A 161 -21.47 -8.55 -2.47
C PRO A 161 -22.99 -8.60 -2.15
N SER A 162 -23.61 -9.79 -2.08
CA SER A 162 -25.07 -9.94 -2.15
C SER A 162 -25.84 -9.80 -0.83
N THR A 163 -25.19 -9.78 0.34
CA THR A 163 -25.90 -9.77 1.65
C THR A 163 -25.37 -8.78 2.68
N ILE A 164 -24.28 -8.06 2.40
CA ILE A 164 -23.51 -7.32 3.43
C ILE A 164 -23.40 -5.82 3.09
N PHE A 165 -24.15 -5.30 2.10
CA PHE A 165 -24.00 -3.90 1.65
C PHE A 165 -24.07 -2.85 2.79
N ASN A 166 -25.06 -2.96 3.69
CA ASN A 166 -25.18 -2.04 4.82
C ASN A 166 -23.98 -2.11 5.78
N LEU A 167 -23.48 -3.32 6.05
CA LEU A 167 -22.29 -3.54 6.88
C LEU A 167 -21.01 -3.06 6.18
N TRP A 168 -20.96 -3.16 4.85
CA TRP A 168 -19.88 -2.61 4.05
C TRP A 168 -19.87 -1.07 4.11
N ILE A 169 -21.01 -0.41 3.99
CA ILE A 169 -21.10 1.06 4.16
C ILE A 169 -20.61 1.48 5.55
N ILE A 170 -21.02 0.76 6.60
CA ILE A 170 -20.51 1.00 7.96
C ILE A 170 -19.00 0.79 8.02
N SER A 171 -18.48 -0.27 7.41
CA SER A 171 -17.04 -0.56 7.36
C SER A 171 -16.25 0.53 6.64
N VAL A 172 -16.77 1.04 5.51
CA VAL A 172 -16.20 2.16 4.77
C VAL A 172 -16.18 3.40 5.66
N ALA A 173 -17.30 3.72 6.31
CA ALA A 173 -17.39 4.88 7.20
C ALA A 173 -16.38 4.77 8.37
N VAL A 174 -16.32 3.62 9.05
CA VAL A 174 -15.37 3.38 10.14
C VAL A 174 -13.93 3.50 9.66
N ASN A 175 -13.59 2.86 8.55
CA ASN A 175 -12.24 2.89 7.99
C ASN A 175 -11.81 4.31 7.61
N SER A 176 -12.69 5.05 6.92
CA SER A 176 -12.40 6.42 6.47
C SER A 176 -12.30 7.40 7.65
N ILE A 177 -13.23 7.34 8.62
CA ILE A 177 -13.18 8.20 9.81
C ILE A 177 -11.94 7.90 10.64
N TYR A 178 -11.60 6.62 10.82
CA TYR A 178 -10.42 6.25 11.60
C TYR A 178 -9.13 6.68 10.90
N SER A 179 -9.03 6.47 9.59
CA SER A 179 -7.86 6.90 8.81
C SER A 179 -7.69 8.42 8.87
N PHE A 180 -8.78 9.17 8.67
CA PHE A 180 -8.77 10.62 8.79
C PHE A 180 -8.36 11.11 10.20
N TYR A 181 -8.94 10.51 11.25
CA TYR A 181 -8.56 10.82 12.63
C TYR A 181 -7.07 10.56 12.86
N TRP A 182 -6.54 9.45 12.35
CA TRP A 182 -5.13 9.11 12.49
C TRP A 182 -4.23 10.17 11.87
N ASP A 183 -4.50 10.55 10.63
CA ASP A 183 -3.68 11.52 9.90
C ASP A 183 -3.67 12.88 10.63
N VAL A 184 -4.83 13.35 11.06
CA VAL A 184 -5.01 14.65 11.73
C VAL A 184 -4.44 14.66 13.16
N ALA A 185 -4.77 13.66 13.96
CA ALA A 185 -4.49 13.65 15.40
C ALA A 185 -3.13 13.01 15.73
N MET A 186 -2.75 11.94 15.04
CA MET A 186 -1.53 11.18 15.37
C MET A 186 -0.35 11.61 14.52
N ASP A 187 -0.52 11.71 13.20
CA ASP A 187 0.59 11.99 12.28
C ASP A 187 0.88 13.50 12.20
N TRP A 188 -0.15 14.33 12.11
CA TRP A 188 0.02 15.80 12.10
C TRP A 188 0.05 16.42 13.49
N LYS A 189 -0.47 15.70 14.50
CA LYS A 189 -0.53 16.15 15.90
C LYS A 189 -1.16 17.54 16.03
N LEU A 190 -2.23 17.84 15.29
CA LEU A 190 -2.84 19.16 15.34
C LEU A 190 -3.32 19.50 16.77
N SER A 191 -3.07 20.74 17.20
CA SER A 191 -3.20 21.18 18.60
C SER A 191 -4.60 21.04 19.21
N PHE A 192 -5.64 20.83 18.40
CA PHE A 192 -7.01 20.62 18.88
C PHE A 192 -7.24 19.25 19.54
N PHE A 193 -6.43 18.24 19.18
CA PHE A 193 -6.54 16.86 19.71
C PHE A 193 -5.46 16.51 20.73
N THR A 194 -4.47 17.39 20.94
CA THR A 194 -3.44 17.19 21.97
C THR A 194 -3.91 17.72 23.33
N PRO A 195 -3.87 16.91 24.41
CA PRO A 195 -4.20 17.37 25.76
C PRO A 195 -3.36 18.59 26.16
N PRO A 196 -3.91 19.53 26.95
CA PRO A 196 -3.17 20.69 27.42
C PRO A 196 -1.96 20.23 28.23
N GLY A 197 -0.75 20.61 27.79
CA GLY A 197 0.52 20.25 28.42
C GLY A 197 1.52 19.54 27.49
N PHE A 198 1.07 19.01 26.34
CA PHE A 198 1.98 18.42 25.36
C PHE A 198 2.54 19.48 24.40
N LYS A 199 3.82 19.86 24.56
CA LYS A 199 4.47 20.82 23.65
C LYS A 199 4.61 20.22 22.25
N LEU A 200 3.82 20.75 21.34
CA LEU A 200 3.90 20.48 19.91
C LEU A 200 5.20 21.03 19.33
N ARG A 201 6.05 20.13 18.82
CA ARG A 201 7.15 20.49 17.93
C ARG A 201 6.70 20.23 16.49
N LEU A 202 5.81 21.10 16.01
CA LEU A 202 5.46 21.11 14.58
C LEU A 202 6.73 21.42 13.80
N ARG A 203 7.01 20.65 12.75
CA ARG A 203 8.17 20.86 11.89
C ARG A 203 7.99 22.07 10.96
N PHE A 204 6.73 22.42 10.68
CA PHE A 204 6.32 23.51 9.80
C PHE A 204 5.28 24.39 10.47
N GLU A 205 5.08 25.60 9.94
CA GLU A 205 4.03 26.51 10.41
C GLU A 205 2.63 25.92 10.17
N LYS A 206 1.71 26.15 11.11
CA LYS A 206 0.34 25.58 11.10
C LYS A 206 -0.42 25.86 9.81
N SER A 207 -0.18 27.02 9.19
CA SER A 207 -0.76 27.47 7.92
C SER A 207 -0.54 26.48 6.78
N ILE A 208 0.66 25.89 6.72
CA ILE A 208 1.05 24.95 5.66
C ILE A 208 0.23 23.65 5.75
N TYR A 209 -0.05 23.18 6.96
CA TYR A 209 -0.88 22.00 7.18
C TYR A 209 -2.33 22.24 6.75
N TYR A 210 -2.91 23.41 7.07
CA TYR A 210 -4.28 23.72 6.62
C TYR A 210 -4.39 23.85 5.10
N ILE A 211 -3.39 24.46 4.46
CA ILE A 211 -3.34 24.55 3.00
C ILE A 211 -3.24 23.15 2.38
N ALA A 212 -2.39 22.27 2.94
CA ALA A 212 -2.27 20.89 2.45
C ALA A 212 -3.59 20.12 2.57
N ILE A 213 -4.31 20.25 3.69
CA ILE A 213 -5.65 19.64 3.88
C ILE A 213 -6.62 20.10 2.81
N ILE A 214 -6.73 21.41 2.61
CA ILE A 214 -7.66 22.00 1.64
C ILE A 214 -7.30 21.52 0.23
N LEU A 215 -6.01 21.55 -0.13
CA LEU A 215 -5.55 21.09 -1.43
C LEU A 215 -5.84 19.59 -1.64
N THR A 216 -5.58 18.73 -0.66
CA THR A 216 -5.88 17.29 -0.76
C THR A 216 -7.37 17.04 -0.99
N PHE A 217 -8.25 17.69 -0.22
CA PHE A 217 -9.69 17.59 -0.44
C PHE A 217 -10.13 18.14 -1.81
N CYS A 218 -9.56 19.26 -2.26
CA CYS A 218 -9.88 19.85 -3.56
C CYS A 218 -9.42 18.97 -4.74
N PHE A 219 -8.27 18.31 -4.63
CA PHE A 219 -7.76 17.40 -5.67
C PHE A 219 -8.56 16.10 -5.76
N ASP A 220 -8.96 15.50 -4.64
CA ASP A 220 -9.79 14.29 -4.65
C ASP A 220 -11.22 14.54 -5.19
N LEU A 221 -11.74 15.77 -5.06
CA LEU A 221 -13.05 16.15 -5.62
C LEU A 221 -13.04 16.39 -7.14
N HIS A 222 -11.88 16.66 -7.74
CA HIS A 222 -11.74 16.90 -9.19
C HIS A 222 -11.27 15.67 -9.98
N GLY A 223 -10.89 14.58 -9.29
CA GLY A 223 -10.39 13.35 -9.90
C GLY A 223 -11.46 12.31 -10.27
N HIS A 224 -12.74 12.65 -10.14
CA HIS A 224 -13.89 11.81 -10.51
C HIS A 224 -14.55 12.26 -11.81
#